data_AF-A0A832VZK1-F1
#
_entry.id   AF-A0A832VZK1-F1
#
_cell.length_a   1.000
_cell.length_b   1.000
_cell.length_c   1.000
_cell.angle_alpha   90.00
_cell.angle_beta   90.00
_cell.angle_gamma   90.00
#
_symmetry.space_group_name_H-M   'P 1'
#
loop_
_entity.id
_entity.type
_entity.pdbx_description
1 polymer ?
#
loop_
_entity_poly.entity_id
_entity_poly.type
_entity_poly.pdbx_seq_one_letter_code
_entity_poly.pdbx_strand_id
1 'polypeptide(L)'
;MRLTKETLKGVLSIREYLGTKKGRRRKIALLVDGPNMLRKEFQTNLKEIREVLKEHGDIKIRKVFLNQYASEKLVEAVVNQGFDAVICPGDVDVYLAVEGMEVVHNPHIDTLALVTRDADFMPLLAKANEWGQETIVFGAEPGFSSALRNTADYVIVLHDGVMNCEMDTIEEVEEERPVSRPRLMVERMRLDGEY
;
A
#
# COMPACT_ATOMS: atom_id res chain seq x y z
N MET A 1 -0.43 -24.91 14.74
CA MET A 1 -1.56 -24.16 14.16
C MET A 1 -1.64 -24.56 12.69
N ARG A 2 -2.75 -25.15 12.22
CA ARG A 2 -2.93 -25.52 10.82
C ARG A 2 -3.49 -24.30 10.09
N LEU A 3 -2.77 -23.81 9.08
CA LEU A 3 -3.25 -22.76 8.17
C LEU A 3 -4.50 -23.27 7.44
N THR A 4 -5.56 -22.46 7.37
CA THR A 4 -6.81 -22.81 6.68
C THR A 4 -6.60 -22.80 5.17
N LYS A 5 -7.40 -23.57 4.42
CA LYS A 5 -7.27 -23.73 2.96
C LYS A 5 -7.46 -22.41 2.18
N GLU A 6 -8.15 -21.44 2.76
CA GLU A 6 -8.41 -20.12 2.18
C GLU A 6 -7.20 -19.18 2.34
N THR A 7 -6.58 -19.14 3.52
CA THR A 7 -5.29 -18.45 3.74
C THR A 7 -4.21 -19.01 2.82
N LEU A 8 -4.18 -20.33 2.62
CA LEU A 8 -3.30 -20.97 1.65
C LEU A 8 -3.56 -20.47 0.22
N LYS A 9 -4.81 -20.28 -0.21
CA LYS A 9 -5.13 -19.76 -1.56
C LYS A 9 -4.68 -18.30 -1.76
N GLY A 10 -4.90 -17.42 -0.78
CA GLY A 10 -4.46 -16.02 -0.85
C GLY A 10 -2.93 -15.89 -0.89
N VAL A 11 -2.24 -16.63 -0.02
CA VAL A 11 -0.77 -16.72 0.00
C VAL A 11 -0.23 -17.36 -1.28
N LEU A 12 -0.92 -18.37 -1.85
CA LEU A 12 -0.53 -19.00 -3.11
C LEU A 12 -0.70 -18.07 -4.32
N SER A 13 -1.75 -17.24 -4.35
CA SER A 13 -1.97 -16.21 -5.39
C SER A 13 -0.84 -15.16 -5.40
N ILE A 14 -0.49 -14.65 -4.21
CA ILE A 14 0.66 -13.78 -4.01
C ILE A 14 1.96 -14.49 -4.44
N ARG A 15 2.15 -15.76 -4.05
CA ARG A 15 3.36 -16.54 -4.36
C ARG A 15 3.54 -16.78 -5.86
N GLU A 16 2.48 -17.06 -6.61
CA GLU A 16 2.55 -17.30 -8.06
C GLU A 16 2.87 -16.01 -8.83
N TYR A 17 2.38 -14.86 -8.38
CA TYR A 17 2.65 -13.57 -9.03
C TYR A 17 4.01 -12.95 -8.62
N LEU A 18 4.37 -13.00 -7.33
CA LEU A 18 5.64 -12.47 -6.81
C LEU A 18 6.86 -13.28 -7.24
N GLY A 19 6.69 -14.55 -7.64
CA GLY A 19 7.76 -15.40 -8.14
C GLY A 19 8.38 -14.96 -9.48
N THR A 20 7.81 -13.96 -10.16
CA THR A 20 8.20 -13.59 -11.52
C THR A 20 9.28 -12.50 -11.61
N LYS A 21 9.53 -11.70 -10.57
CA LYS A 21 10.68 -10.79 -10.52
C LYS A 21 11.88 -11.46 -9.88
N LYS A 22 12.71 -12.12 -10.71
CA LYS A 22 14.03 -12.67 -10.38
C LYS A 22 15.06 -11.54 -10.09
N GLY A 23 14.73 -10.64 -9.16
CA GLY A 23 15.51 -9.47 -8.78
C GLY A 23 15.93 -9.48 -7.31
N ARG A 24 16.76 -8.52 -6.91
CA ARG A 24 17.18 -8.30 -5.50
C ARG A 24 15.95 -8.27 -4.59
N ARG A 25 15.99 -8.96 -3.44
CA ARG A 25 14.92 -8.90 -2.41
C ARG A 25 14.58 -7.43 -2.10
N ARG A 26 13.29 -7.07 -2.17
CA ARG A 26 12.79 -5.72 -1.87
C ARG A 26 13.14 -5.35 -0.44
N LYS A 27 13.53 -4.10 -0.20
CA LYS A 27 13.70 -3.55 1.15
C LYS A 27 12.43 -2.80 1.51
N ILE A 28 11.77 -3.27 2.57
CA ILE A 28 10.41 -2.84 2.92
C ILE A 28 10.47 -1.97 4.18
N ALA A 29 9.74 -0.87 4.17
CA ALA A 29 9.39 -0.14 5.38
C ALA A 29 7.93 -0.42 5.72
N LEU A 30 7.70 -0.91 6.94
CA LEU A 30 6.37 -1.19 7.47
C LEU A 30 6.01 -0.16 8.52
N LEU A 31 5.00 0.65 8.24
CA LEU A 31 4.49 1.67 9.17
C LEU A 31 3.06 1.32 9.56
N VAL A 32 2.79 1.30 10.86
CA VAL A 32 1.52 0.85 11.42
C VAL A 32 0.84 1.98 12.17
N ASP A 33 -0.40 2.25 11.80
CA ASP A 33 -1.32 3.15 12.49
C ASP A 33 -1.89 2.44 13.73
N GLY A 34 -1.28 2.68 14.89
CA GLY A 34 -1.67 2.03 16.14
C GLY A 34 -3.11 2.33 16.59
N PRO A 35 -3.53 3.60 16.69
CA PRO A 35 -4.89 3.96 17.10
C PRO A 35 -5.98 3.35 16.24
N ASN A 36 -5.76 3.21 14.92
CA ASN A 36 -6.79 2.68 14.03
C ASN A 36 -6.74 1.16 13.86
N MET A 37 -5.59 0.51 14.07
CA MET A 37 -5.42 -0.93 13.80
C MET A 37 -5.31 -1.80 15.06
N LEU A 38 -4.75 -1.30 16.16
CA LEU A 38 -4.53 -2.10 17.38
C LEU A 38 -5.74 -2.14 18.31
N ARG A 39 -6.93 -1.81 17.80
CA ARG A 39 -8.18 -1.98 18.55
C ARG A 39 -8.60 -3.44 18.56
N LYS A 40 -9.16 -3.88 19.69
CA LYS A 40 -9.60 -5.27 19.89
C LYS A 40 -10.59 -5.76 18.83
N GLU A 41 -11.41 -4.85 18.31
CA GLU A 41 -12.42 -5.10 17.29
C GLU A 41 -11.86 -5.46 15.90
N PHE A 42 -10.60 -5.08 15.60
CA PHE A 42 -9.97 -5.38 14.30
C PHE A 42 -8.98 -6.54 14.36
N GLN A 43 -8.74 -7.13 15.54
CA GLN A 43 -7.90 -8.31 15.77
C GLN A 43 -6.57 -8.33 14.98
N THR A 44 -5.95 -7.17 14.78
CA THR A 44 -4.80 -7.06 13.89
C THR A 44 -3.59 -7.80 14.46
N ASN A 45 -3.09 -8.78 13.70
CA ASN A 45 -1.95 -9.59 14.08
C ASN A 45 -0.68 -9.10 13.37
N LEU A 46 0.13 -8.28 14.05
CA LEU A 46 1.37 -7.73 13.46
C LEU A 46 2.37 -8.82 13.07
N LYS A 47 2.33 -9.98 13.75
CA LYS A 47 3.16 -11.13 13.38
C LYS A 47 2.79 -11.66 12.00
N GLU A 48 1.50 -11.79 11.70
CA GLU A 48 1.04 -12.29 10.39
C GLU A 48 1.42 -11.34 9.26
N ILE A 49 1.21 -10.03 9.44
CA ILE A 49 1.64 -9.00 8.49
C ILE A 49 3.13 -9.15 8.18
N ARG A 50 3.95 -9.33 9.22
CA ARG A 50 5.39 -9.53 9.06
C ARG A 50 5.73 -10.81 8.30
N GLU A 51 5.05 -11.92 8.57
CA GLU A 51 5.33 -13.17 7.85
C GLU A 51 4.96 -13.05 6.36
N VAL A 52 3.86 -12.38 6.01
CA VAL A 52 3.51 -12.11 4.60
C VAL A 52 4.57 -11.24 3.93
N LEU A 53 5.00 -10.15 4.58
CA LEU A 53 6.01 -9.25 4.01
C LEU A 53 7.39 -9.90 3.86
N LYS A 54 7.74 -10.90 4.68
CA LYS A 54 9.00 -11.64 4.52
C LYS A 54 9.08 -12.43 3.22
N GLU A 55 7.93 -12.84 2.68
CA GLU A 55 7.86 -13.47 1.36
C GLU A 55 8.12 -12.45 0.25
N HIS A 56 7.66 -11.22 0.43
CA HIS A 56 7.88 -10.11 -0.51
C HIS A 56 9.31 -9.54 -0.47
N GLY A 57 9.94 -9.49 0.70
CA GLY A 57 11.26 -8.91 0.84
C GLY A 57 11.80 -8.88 2.28
N ASP A 58 12.79 -8.03 2.48
CA ASP A 58 13.41 -7.81 3.78
C ASP A 58 12.81 -6.55 4.41
N ILE A 59 12.14 -6.71 5.54
CA ILE A 59 11.65 -5.60 6.35
C ILE A 59 12.85 -4.92 7.01
N LYS A 60 13.16 -3.69 6.61
CA LYS A 60 14.27 -2.88 7.14
C LYS A 60 13.80 -1.91 8.21
N ILE A 61 12.59 -1.38 8.06
CA ILE A 61 11.94 -0.47 9.01
C ILE A 61 10.62 -1.10 9.42
N ARG A 62 10.30 -1.08 10.71
CA ARG A 62 9.04 -1.60 11.26
C ARG A 62 8.64 -0.78 12.48
N LYS A 63 7.79 0.22 12.26
CA LYS A 63 7.38 1.18 13.28
C LYS A 63 5.87 1.09 13.53
N VAL A 64 5.48 1.16 14.78
CA VAL A 64 4.08 1.30 15.20
C VAL A 64 3.93 2.64 15.89
N PHE A 65 3.05 3.49 15.35
CA PHE A 65 2.78 4.81 15.90
C PHE A 65 1.65 4.70 16.91
N LEU A 66 1.90 5.16 18.12
CA LEU A 66 1.00 5.08 19.25
C LEU A 66 0.74 6.47 19.80
N ASN A 67 -0.47 6.70 20.31
CA ASN A 67 -0.79 7.91 21.05
C ASN A 67 0.04 7.98 22.36
N GLN A 68 0.40 9.18 22.83
CA GLN A 68 1.06 9.42 24.13
C GLN A 68 0.41 8.74 25.33
N TYR A 69 -0.89 8.45 25.27
CA TYR A 69 -1.61 7.75 26.35
C TYR A 69 -1.63 6.22 26.19
N ALA A 70 -0.86 5.67 25.25
CA ALA A 70 -0.75 4.23 25.09
C ALA A 70 -0.20 3.58 26.36
N SER A 71 -0.91 2.54 26.84
CA SER A 71 -0.49 1.82 28.04
C SER A 71 0.87 1.16 27.85
N GLU A 72 1.67 1.09 28.90
CA GLU A 72 2.98 0.41 28.88
C GLU A 72 2.89 -1.02 28.35
N LYS A 73 1.83 -1.77 28.70
CA LYS A 73 1.59 -3.13 28.20
C LYS A 73 1.44 -3.21 26.68
N LEU A 74 0.82 -2.20 26.07
CA LEU A 74 0.67 -2.13 24.61
C LEU A 74 2.02 -1.86 23.95
N VAL A 75 2.79 -0.92 24.51
CA VAL A 75 4.15 -0.61 24.05
C VAL A 75 5.03 -1.86 24.13
N GLU A 76 4.99 -2.57 25.27
CA GLU A 76 5.72 -3.82 25.47
C GLU A 76 5.28 -4.91 24.47
N ALA A 77 3.99 -5.06 24.21
CA ALA A 77 3.46 -6.02 23.24
C ALA A 77 3.93 -5.72 21.81
N VAL A 78 4.04 -4.44 21.43
CA VAL A 78 4.59 -4.00 20.14
C VAL A 78 6.07 -4.37 20.04
N VAL A 79 6.86 -4.02 21.05
CA VAL A 79 8.30 -4.31 21.10
C VAL A 79 8.57 -5.81 21.08
N ASN A 80 7.80 -6.61 21.82
CA ASN A 80 7.93 -8.07 21.85
C ASN A 80 7.60 -8.74 20.49
N GLN A 81 6.81 -8.08 19.64
CA GLN A 81 6.59 -8.52 18.26
C GLN A 81 7.70 -8.08 17.31
N GLY A 82 8.67 -7.33 17.83
CA GLY A 82 9.86 -6.85 17.13
C GLY A 82 9.61 -5.57 16.35
N PHE A 83 8.68 -4.72 16.79
CA PHE A 83 8.44 -3.41 16.19
C PHE A 83 9.00 -2.29 17.08
N ASP A 84 9.41 -1.20 16.46
CA ASP A 84 9.76 0.02 17.16
C ASP A 84 8.46 0.76 17.51
N ALA A 85 8.18 0.92 18.80
CA ALA A 85 7.02 1.68 19.27
C ALA A 85 7.35 3.19 19.30
N VAL A 86 6.66 3.97 18.47
CA VAL A 86 6.82 5.42 18.38
C VAL A 86 5.69 6.10 19.13
N ILE A 87 6.00 6.73 20.26
CA ILE A 87 5.02 7.47 21.06
C ILE A 87 4.88 8.88 20.49
N CYS A 88 3.67 9.22 20.04
CA CYS A 88 3.36 10.49 19.40
C CYS A 88 2.70 11.44 20.43
N PRO A 89 3.33 12.59 20.74
CA PRO A 89 2.73 13.62 21.60
C PRO A 89 1.49 14.29 21.02
N GLY A 90 1.40 14.33 19.68
CA GLY A 90 0.31 14.94 18.93
C GLY A 90 -0.48 13.93 18.11
N ASP A 91 -1.06 14.43 17.02
CA ASP A 91 -1.83 13.61 16.08
C ASP A 91 -0.95 12.54 15.43
N VAL A 92 -1.30 11.28 15.66
CA VAL A 92 -0.55 10.12 15.16
C VAL A 92 -0.49 10.14 13.63
N ASP A 93 -1.52 10.63 12.96
CA ASP A 93 -1.62 10.61 11.50
C ASP A 93 -0.57 11.53 10.87
N VAL A 94 -0.29 12.66 11.52
CA VAL A 94 0.77 13.59 11.10
C VAL A 94 2.15 12.95 11.25
N TYR A 95 2.43 12.29 12.39
CA TYR A 95 3.73 11.61 12.59
C TYR A 95 3.93 10.47 11.60
N LEU A 96 2.88 9.69 11.35
CA LEU A 96 2.89 8.60 10.38
C LEU A 96 3.12 9.11 8.96
N ALA A 97 2.45 10.20 8.56
CA ALA A 97 2.63 10.82 7.25
C ALA A 97 4.06 11.39 7.05
N VAL A 98 4.61 12.05 8.08
CA VAL A 98 5.97 12.61 8.05
C VAL A 98 7.00 11.48 7.93
N GLU A 99 6.91 10.44 8.76
CA GLU A 99 7.80 9.28 8.63
C GLU A 99 7.62 8.59 7.28
N GLY A 100 6.38 8.46 6.80
CA GLY A 100 6.09 7.93 5.48
C GLY A 100 6.84 8.68 4.39
N MET A 101 6.86 10.01 4.42
CA MET A 101 7.62 10.80 3.44
C MET A 101 9.13 10.68 3.61
N GLU A 102 9.65 10.51 4.83
CA GLU A 102 11.07 10.18 5.03
C GLU A 102 11.44 8.84 4.40
N VAL A 103 10.56 7.84 4.54
CA VAL A 103 10.70 6.54 3.89
C VAL A 103 10.65 6.65 2.37
N VAL A 104 9.75 7.48 1.83
CA VAL A 104 9.64 7.72 0.37
C VAL A 104 10.94 8.26 -0.22
N HIS A 105 11.62 9.15 0.50
CA HIS A 105 12.90 9.71 0.05
C HIS A 105 14.11 8.84 0.41
N ASN A 106 13.92 7.71 1.09
CA ASN A 106 15.02 6.85 1.50
C ASN A 106 15.47 5.94 0.32
N PRO A 107 16.68 6.13 -0.24
CA PRO A 107 17.16 5.35 -1.39
C PRO A 107 17.46 3.87 -1.04
N HIS A 108 17.32 3.49 0.22
CA HIS A 108 17.46 2.12 0.68
C HIS A 108 16.14 1.41 0.91
N ILE A 109 15.00 2.07 0.66
CA ILE A 109 13.69 1.44 0.73
C ILE A 109 13.09 1.39 -0.66
N ASP A 110 12.65 0.20 -1.06
CA ASP A 110 12.05 -0.07 -2.36
C ASP A 110 10.51 -0.09 -2.27
N THR A 111 9.97 -0.35 -1.06
CA THR A 111 8.55 -0.61 -0.84
C THR A 111 8.07 0.04 0.46
N LEU A 112 6.98 0.81 0.37
CA LEU A 112 6.25 1.35 1.51
C LEU A 112 5.04 0.46 1.81
N ALA A 113 5.04 -0.19 2.98
CA ALA A 113 3.92 -0.94 3.50
C ALA A 113 3.23 -0.14 4.62
N LEU A 114 1.96 0.20 4.44
CA LEU A 114 1.12 0.88 5.42
C LEU A 114 0.08 -0.08 6.00
N VAL A 115 -0.11 -0.02 7.32
CA VAL A 115 -1.20 -0.73 8.00
C VAL A 115 -2.15 0.32 8.57
N THR A 116 -3.24 0.57 7.87
CA THR A 116 -4.25 1.56 8.23
C THR A 116 -5.56 1.28 7.46
N ARG A 117 -6.63 1.92 7.91
CA ARG A 117 -7.93 1.95 7.21
C ARG A 117 -8.26 3.33 6.66
N ASP A 118 -7.48 4.35 7.05
CA ASP A 118 -7.80 5.74 6.84
C ASP A 118 -7.46 6.23 5.42
N ALA A 119 -8.43 6.89 4.78
CA ALA A 119 -8.26 7.47 3.45
C ALA A 119 -7.28 8.65 3.44
N ASP A 120 -7.02 9.27 4.59
CA ASP A 120 -6.15 10.45 4.69
C ASP A 120 -4.69 10.15 4.32
N PHE A 121 -4.30 8.86 4.24
CA PHE A 121 -2.98 8.44 3.76
C PHE A 121 -2.89 8.24 2.24
N MET A 122 -3.98 8.44 1.48
CA MET A 122 -3.93 8.38 0.02
C MET A 122 -2.86 9.30 -0.60
N PRO A 123 -2.68 10.56 -0.16
CA PRO A 123 -1.64 11.42 -0.71
C PRO A 123 -0.23 10.87 -0.48
N LEU A 124 0.01 10.19 0.65
CA LEU A 124 1.30 9.56 0.94
C LEU A 124 1.58 8.40 -0.04
N LEU A 125 0.58 7.55 -0.30
CA LEU A 125 0.69 6.46 -1.29
C LEU A 125 0.94 7.00 -2.69
N ALA A 126 0.19 8.03 -3.10
CA ALA A 126 0.39 8.69 -4.40
C ALA A 126 1.82 9.25 -4.54
N LYS A 127 2.34 9.90 -3.48
CA LYS A 127 3.73 10.38 -3.48
C LYS A 127 4.74 9.22 -3.55
N ALA A 128 4.51 8.10 -2.86
CA ALA A 128 5.39 6.94 -2.96
C ALA A 128 5.44 6.40 -4.42
N ASN A 129 4.28 6.29 -5.06
CA ASN A 129 4.17 5.86 -6.46
C ASN A 129 4.87 6.83 -7.42
N GLU A 130 4.72 8.15 -7.24
CA GLU A 130 5.43 9.17 -8.03
C GLU A 130 6.95 9.03 -7.95
N TRP A 131 7.47 8.59 -6.80
CA TRP A 131 8.89 8.35 -6.57
C TRP A 131 9.35 6.93 -6.97
N GLY A 132 8.46 6.14 -7.56
CA GLY A 132 8.74 4.78 -8.06
C GLY A 132 8.90 3.74 -6.95
N GLN A 133 8.43 4.02 -5.74
CA GLN A 133 8.30 3.02 -4.69
C GLN A 133 7.04 2.18 -4.93
N GLU A 134 7.14 0.91 -4.56
CA GLU A 134 6.01 -0.02 -4.56
C GLU A 134 5.20 0.16 -3.28
N THR A 135 3.87 0.17 -3.36
CA THR A 135 3.00 0.43 -2.20
C THR A 135 2.16 -0.79 -1.82
N ILE A 136 2.14 -1.11 -0.53
CA ILE A 136 1.33 -2.19 0.03
C ILE A 136 0.47 -1.63 1.16
N VAL A 137 -0.84 -1.88 1.13
CA VAL A 137 -1.75 -1.50 2.21
C VAL A 137 -2.34 -2.74 2.87
N PHE A 138 -2.23 -2.80 4.19
CA PHE A 138 -2.93 -3.74 5.03
C PHE A 138 -4.10 -3.03 5.71
N GLY A 139 -5.32 -3.34 5.29
CA GLY A 139 -6.54 -2.82 5.91
C GLY A 139 -7.31 -3.91 6.64
N ALA A 140 -8.34 -3.51 7.38
CA ALA A 140 -9.27 -4.43 8.04
C ALA A 140 -10.70 -3.92 7.89
N GLU A 141 -11.67 -4.82 7.92
CA GLU A 141 -13.09 -4.44 7.93
C GLU A 141 -13.67 -4.49 9.35
N PRO A 142 -14.73 -3.71 9.65
CA PRO A 142 -15.38 -2.73 8.78
C PRO A 142 -14.61 -1.41 8.65
N GLY A 143 -14.85 -0.68 7.56
CA GLY A 143 -14.42 0.71 7.40
C GLY A 143 -13.09 0.88 6.67
N PHE A 144 -12.70 -0.10 5.84
CA PHE A 144 -11.54 0.07 4.98
C PHE A 144 -11.91 0.93 3.75
N SER A 145 -11.27 2.10 3.62
CA SER A 145 -11.51 3.02 2.50
C SER A 145 -11.27 2.39 1.13
N SER A 146 -12.28 2.44 0.24
CA SER A 146 -12.16 2.05 -1.17
C SER A 146 -11.16 2.93 -1.93
N ALA A 147 -11.10 4.22 -1.60
CA ALA A 147 -10.18 5.13 -2.25
C ALA A 147 -8.71 4.82 -1.88
N LEU A 148 -8.45 4.38 -0.65
CA LEU A 148 -7.12 3.93 -0.24
C LEU A 148 -6.73 2.62 -0.95
N ARG A 149 -7.67 1.68 -1.10
CA ARG A 149 -7.46 0.42 -1.84
C ARG A 149 -7.04 0.69 -3.29
N ASN A 150 -7.78 1.56 -3.99
CA ASN A 150 -7.53 1.88 -5.40
C ASN A 150 -6.21 2.64 -5.65
N THR A 151 -5.62 3.23 -4.60
CA THR A 151 -4.37 4.01 -4.72
C THR A 151 -3.13 3.14 -4.54
N ALA A 152 -3.24 2.02 -3.80
CA ALA A 152 -2.13 1.13 -3.51
C ALA A 152 -1.88 0.14 -4.65
N ASP A 153 -0.62 -0.25 -4.87
CA ASP A 153 -0.31 -1.32 -5.84
C ASP A 153 -0.82 -2.68 -5.35
N TYR A 154 -0.75 -2.91 -4.03
CA TYR A 154 -1.21 -4.15 -3.40
C TYR A 154 -2.06 -3.87 -2.17
N VAL A 155 -3.18 -4.59 -2.08
CA VAL A 155 -4.11 -4.50 -0.95
C VAL A 155 -4.25 -5.87 -0.30
N ILE A 156 -4.09 -5.90 1.01
CA ILE A 156 -4.28 -7.11 1.84
C ILE A 156 -5.31 -6.78 2.91
N VAL A 157 -6.45 -7.48 2.86
CA VAL A 157 -7.50 -7.32 3.85
C VAL A 157 -7.32 -8.35 4.96
N LEU A 158 -7.22 -7.86 6.19
CA LEU A 158 -7.18 -8.64 7.41
C LEU A 158 -8.64 -8.94 7.83
N HIS A 159 -9.10 -10.17 7.64
CA HIS A 159 -10.31 -10.68 8.30
C HIS A 159 -9.90 -11.63 9.43
N ASP A 160 -10.77 -11.85 10.44
CA ASP A 160 -10.71 -12.82 11.55
C ASP A 160 -9.65 -13.96 11.46
N GLY A 161 -8.35 -13.63 11.47
CA GLY A 161 -7.25 -14.58 11.20
C GLY A 161 -7.22 -15.22 9.79
N VAL A 162 -7.97 -14.68 8.82
CA VAL A 162 -8.02 -15.13 7.41
C VAL A 162 -7.75 -13.93 6.50
N MET A 163 -6.71 -14.04 5.68
CA MET A 163 -6.34 -13.00 4.72
C MET A 163 -7.03 -13.26 3.38
N ASN A 164 -7.71 -12.24 2.86
CA ASN A 164 -8.19 -12.20 1.48
C ASN A 164 -7.37 -11.14 0.73
N CYS A 165 -6.77 -11.54 -0.39
CA CYS A 165 -6.07 -10.64 -1.29
C CYS A 165 -7.06 -10.24 -2.39
N GLU A 166 -7.47 -8.98 -2.39
CA GLU A 166 -8.23 -8.41 -3.49
C GLU A 166 -7.22 -7.71 -4.40
N MET A 167 -7.16 -8.15 -5.65
CA MET A 167 -6.36 -7.51 -6.68
C MET A 167 -7.33 -6.82 -7.63
N ASP A 168 -7.26 -5.49 -7.74
CA ASP A 168 -7.86 -4.80 -8.86
C ASP A 168 -6.95 -5.01 -10.06
N THR A 169 -7.34 -5.93 -10.95
CA THR A 169 -6.78 -5.95 -12.30
C THR A 169 -7.17 -4.63 -12.95
N ILE A 170 -6.21 -3.75 -13.18
CA ILE A 170 -6.38 -2.65 -14.13
C ILE A 170 -6.70 -3.34 -15.46
N GLU A 171 -7.96 -3.24 -15.91
CA GLU A 171 -8.32 -3.65 -17.26
C GLU A 171 -7.41 -2.87 -18.21
N GLU A 172 -6.62 -3.58 -19.01
CA GLU A 172 -5.88 -2.97 -20.12
C GLU A 172 -6.92 -2.21 -20.95
N VAL A 173 -6.87 -0.88 -20.90
CA VAL A 173 -7.63 -0.07 -21.85
C VAL A 173 -7.01 -0.38 -23.21
N GLU A 174 -7.73 -1.16 -24.02
CA GLU A 174 -7.38 -1.36 -25.43
C GLU A 174 -7.26 0.04 -26.06
N GLU A 175 -6.04 0.46 -26.39
CA GLU A 175 -5.83 1.60 -27.27
C GLU A 175 -6.51 1.27 -28.60
N GLU A 176 -7.71 1.84 -28.83
CA GLU A 176 -8.27 1.93 -30.16
C GLU A 176 -7.26 2.67 -31.04
N ARG A 177 -6.62 1.91 -31.94
CA ARG A 177 -5.71 2.45 -32.94
C ARG A 177 -6.43 3.59 -33.68
N PRO A 178 -5.82 4.78 -33.85
CA PRO A 178 -6.47 5.83 -34.60
C PRO A 178 -6.68 5.38 -36.05
N VAL A 179 -7.95 5.27 -36.42
CA VAL A 179 -8.39 4.97 -37.79
C VAL A 179 -7.84 6.05 -38.72
N SER A 180 -7.18 5.58 -39.78
CA SER A 180 -6.59 6.32 -40.90
C SER A 180 -7.19 7.69 -41.18
N ARG A 181 -6.35 8.74 -41.15
CA ARG A 181 -6.68 10.06 -41.69
C ARG A 181 -7.11 9.94 -43.16
N PRO A 182 -8.28 10.45 -43.58
CA PRO A 182 -8.56 10.63 -45.00
C PRO A 182 -7.66 11.75 -45.57
N ARG A 183 -7.03 11.47 -46.71
CA ARG A 183 -6.32 12.47 -47.53
C ARG A 183 -7.33 13.52 -48.01
N LEU A 184 -7.29 14.72 -47.45
CA LEU A 184 -7.93 15.88 -48.06
C LEU A 184 -7.04 16.39 -49.20
N MET A 185 -7.56 16.30 -50.43
CA MET A 185 -7.00 16.94 -51.61
C MET A 185 -6.95 18.45 -51.41
N VAL A 186 -5.79 19.04 -51.69
CA VAL A 186 -5.60 20.49 -51.73
C VAL A 186 -6.21 20.99 -53.03
N GLU A 187 -7.35 21.68 -52.94
CA GLU A 187 -7.86 22.48 -54.06
C GLU A 187 -7.54 23.95 -53.78
N ARG A 188 -6.65 24.51 -54.61
CA ARG A 188 -6.35 25.94 -54.62
C ARG A 188 -7.53 26.67 -55.25
N MET A 189 -8.16 27.58 -54.50
CA MET A 189 -8.86 28.72 -55.08
C MET A 189 -8.34 30.01 -54.44
N ARG A 190 -7.79 30.87 -55.31
CA ARG A 190 -7.52 32.29 -55.09
C ARG A 190 -8.84 33.07 -55.19
N LEU A 191 -8.72 34.37 -54.91
CA LEU A 191 -9.58 35.53 -55.22
C LEU A 191 -10.15 36.11 -53.93
N ASP A 192 -9.51 37.16 -53.38
CA ASP A 192 -9.58 38.59 -53.77
C ASP A 192 -10.79 39.27 -53.14
N GLY A 193 -10.56 40.37 -52.41
CA GLY A 193 -11.63 41.32 -52.08
C GLY A 193 -11.57 41.91 -50.67
N GLU A 194 -11.08 43.14 -50.63
CA GLU A 194 -11.40 44.27 -49.73
C GLU A 194 -12.61 44.10 -48.79
N TYR A 195 -12.47 44.42 -47.50
CA TYR A 195 -12.83 45.71 -46.85
C TYR A 195 -12.35 45.71 -45.39
#